data_AF-A0AAU3FXK5-F1
#
_entry.id   AF-A0AAU3FXK5-F1
#
_cell.length_a   1.000
_cell.length_b   1.000
_cell.length_c   1.000
_cell.angle_alpha   90.00
_cell.angle_beta   90.00
_cell.angle_gamma   90.00
#
_symmetry.space_group_name_H-M   'P 1'
#
loop_
_entity.id
_entity.type
_entity.pdbx_description
1 polymer ?
#
loop_
_entity_poly.entity_id
_entity_poly.type
_entity_poly.pdbx_seq_one_letter_code
_entity_poly.pdbx_strand_id
1 'polypeptide(L)' 'MKWVDSRGFEVEALVLGNHPWLRVRRGHEYVAYYTDVTELSRHLDLADLVVTD' A
#
# COMPACT_ATOMS: atom_id res chain seq x y z
N MET A 1 -11.18 2.22 1.00
CA MET A 1 -10.75 0.81 1.11
C MET A 1 -9.24 0.81 1.21
N LYS A 2 -8.73 0.34 2.34
CA LYS A 2 -7.29 0.21 2.61
C LYS A 2 -6.97 -1.24 2.91
N TRP A 3 -5.71 -1.61 2.71
CA TRP A 3 -5.18 -2.89 3.16
C TRP A 3 -4.14 -2.66 4.24
N VAL A 4 -4.07 -3.54 5.23
CA VAL A 4 -3.10 -3.43 6.33
C VAL A 4 -2.40 -4.77 6.51
N ASP A 5 -1.08 -4.76 6.66
CA ASP A 5 -0.30 -5.96 7.00
C ASP A 5 -0.15 -6.15 8.52
N SER A 6 0.29 -7.32 8.96
CA SER A 6 0.48 -7.62 10.39
C SER A 6 1.57 -6.76 11.07
N ARG A 7 2.41 -6.08 10.27
CA ARG A 7 3.48 -5.19 10.74
C ARG A 7 3.03 -3.73 10.84
N GLY A 8 1.77 -3.45 10.48
CA GLY A 8 1.14 -2.14 10.56
C GLY A 8 1.41 -1.24 9.36
N PHE A 9 1.82 -1.78 8.21
CA PHE A 9 1.87 -1.04 6.96
C PHE A 9 0.48 -0.95 6.35
N GLU A 10 0.05 0.26 6.04
CA GLU A 10 -1.20 0.55 5.35
C GLU A 10 -0.91 0.77 3.86
N VAL A 11 -1.66 0.09 3.01
CA VAL A 11 -1.63 0.24 1.55
C VAL A 11 -2.97 0.81 1.09
N GLU A 12 -2.91 1.83 0.25
CA GLU A 12 -4.10 2.47 -0.32
C GLU A 12 -3.90 2.70 -1.81
N ALA A 13 -4.91 2.34 -2.61
CA ALA A 13 -4.93 2.65 -4.04
C ALA A 13 -5.46 4.07 -4.24
N LEU A 14 -4.77 4.87 -5.06
CA LEU A 14 -5.18 6.22 -5.42
C LEU A 14 -4.79 6.54 -6.86
N VAL A 15 -5.36 7.63 -7.40
CA VAL A 15 -5.02 8.15 -8.72
C VAL A 15 -4.38 9.52 -8.57
N LEU A 16 -3.15 9.68 -9.07
CA LEU A 16 -2.43 10.95 -9.10
C LEU A 16 -2.13 11.30 -10.56
N GLY A 17 -2.59 12.47 -11.01
CA GLY A 17 -2.31 12.94 -12.37
C GLY A 17 -2.71 11.92 -13.45
N ASN A 18 -3.87 11.29 -13.29
CA ASN A 18 -4.40 10.23 -14.19
C ASN A 18 -3.59 8.92 -14.21
N HIS A 19 -2.67 8.71 -13.27
CA HIS A 19 -1.94 7.46 -13.12
C HIS A 19 -2.36 6.77 -11.82
N PRO A 20 -2.63 5.45 -11.84
CA PRO A 20 -2.88 4.70 -10.62
C PRO A 20 -1.58 4.51 -9.82
N TRP A 21 -1.68 4.60 -8.49
CA TRP A 21 -0.58 4.41 -7.56
C TRP A 21 -1.04 3.63 -6.34
N LEU A 22 -0.09 2.94 -5.72
CA LEU A 22 -0.23 2.34 -4.40
C LEU A 22 0.57 3.18 -3.41
N ARG A 23 -0.12 3.79 -2.45
CA ARG A 23 0.49 4.51 -1.35
C ARG A 23 0.69 3.57 -0.17
N VAL A 24 1.91 3.56 0.37
CA VAL A 24 2.26 2.84 1.59
C VAL A 24 2.57 3.82 2.71
N ARG A 25 1.95 3.59 3.87
CA ARG A 25 2.16 4.36 5.10
C ARG A 25 2.37 3.43 6.29
N ARG A 26 2.91 3.96 7.38
CA ARG A 26 2.99 3.26 8.65
C ARG A 26 2.59 4.22 9.76
N GLY A 27 1.37 4.06 10.27
CA GLY A 27 0.75 5.06 11.15
C GLY A 27 0.69 6.45 10.49
N HIS A 28 1.22 7.48 11.15
CA HIS A 28 1.24 8.84 10.60
C HIS A 28 2.37 9.10 9.58
N GLU A 29 3.34 8.18 9.47
CA GLU A 29 4.51 8.35 8.61
C GLU A 29 4.23 7.90 7.18
N TYR A 30 4.69 8.72 6.23
CA TYR A 30 4.65 8.40 4.81
C TYR A 30 5.87 7.56 4.43
N VAL A 31 5.67 6.39 3.81
CA VAL A 31 6.77 5.47 3.53
C VAL A 31 7.15 5.48 2.05
N ALA A 32 6.22 5.13 1.14
CA ALA A 32 6.57 4.94 -0.28
C ALA A 32 5.35 4.94 -1.22
N TYR A 33 5.57 5.30 -2.49
CA TYR A 33 4.62 5.10 -3.59
C TYR A 33 5.15 3.99 -4.50
N TYR A 34 4.25 3.15 -5.00
CA TYR A 34 4.53 2.12 -6.00
C TYR A 34 3.57 2.25 -7.16
N THR A 35 4.04 1.93 -8.37
CA THR A 35 3.21 2.05 -9.58
C THR A 35 2.27 0.86 -9.76
N ASP A 36 2.65 -0.30 -9.23
CA ASP A 36 1.84 -1.52 -9.28
C ASP A 36 2.13 -2.49 -8.11
N VAL A 37 1.33 -3.56 -8.06
CA VAL A 37 1.43 -4.62 -7.05
C VAL A 37 2.70 -5.47 -7.17
N THR A 38 3.30 -5.54 -8.35
CA THR A 38 4.54 -6.29 -8.59
C THR A 38 5.71 -5.59 -7.90
N GLU A 39 5.83 -4.27 -8.03
CA GLU A 39 6.83 -3.49 -7.29
C GLU A 39 6.60 -3.57 -5.78
N LEU A 40 5.35 -3.43 -5.34
CA LEU A 40 4.98 -3.51 -3.93
C LEU A 40 5.37 -4.86 -3.31
N SER A 41 5.13 -5.97 -4.02
CA SER A 41 5.43 -7.34 -3.55
C SER A 41 6.90 -7.60 -3.24
N ARG A 42 7.81 -6.76 -3.74
CA ARG A 42 9.25 -6.84 -3.41
C ARG A 42 9.57 -6.35 -2.00
N HIS A 43 8.66 -5.62 -1.38
CA HIS A 43 8.85 -4.97 -0.09
C HIS A 43 7.81 -5.39 0.97
N LEU A 44 6.63 -5.82 0.52
CA LEU A 44 5.50 -6.23 1.35
C LEU A 44 5.03 -7.62 0.97
N ASP A 45 4.73 -8.43 1.98
CA ASP A 45 4.07 -9.71 1.77
C ASP A 45 2.59 -9.44 1.47
N LEU A 46 2.20 -9.64 0.21
CA LEU A 46 0.83 -9.39 -0.22
C LEU A 46 -0.18 -10.36 0.41
N ALA A 47 0.26 -11.55 0.83
CA ALA A 47 -0.63 -12.52 1.47
C ALA A 47 -1.03 -12.11 2.90
N ASP A 48 -0.23 -11.23 3.52
CA ASP A 48 -0.47 -10.71 4.86
C ASP A 48 -1.35 -9.45 4.86
N LEU A 49 -1.68 -8.91 3.68
CA LEU A 49 -2.53 -7.74 3.53
C LEU A 49 -4.01 -8.11 3.70
N VAL A 50 -4.64 -7.56 4.73
CA VAL A 50 -6.08 -7.69 4.98
C VAL A 50 -6.81 -6.39 4.67
N VAL A 51 -8.00 -6.51 4.08
CA VAL A 51 -8.88 -5.36 3.81
C VAL A 51 -9.40 -4.80 5.13
N THR A 52 -9.35 -3.48 5.26
CA THR A 52 -10.02 -2.74 6.34
C THR A 52 -11.07 -1.79 5.75
N ASP A 53 -12.18 -1.65 6.47
CA ASP A 53 -13.26 -0.71 6.15
C ASP A 53 -12.81 0.74 6.34
#